data_AF-A0A255PSU9-F1
#
_entry.id   AF-A0A255PSU9-F1
#
_cell.length_a   1.000
_cell.length_b   1.000
_cell.length_c   1.000
_cell.angle_alpha   90.00
_cell.angle_beta   90.00
_cell.angle_gamma   90.00
#
_symmetry.space_group_name_H-M   'P 1'
#
loop_
_entity.id
_entity.type
_entity.pdbx_description
1 polymer ?
#
loop_
_entity_poly.entity_id
_entity_poly.type
_entity_poly.pdbx_seq_one_letter_code
_entity_poly.pdbx_strand_id
1 'polypeptide(L)'
;MTDTGNTRPADSEAPASRPSRLRRLMRYVPLIAPVLLWAVPCWMLLHTGQHWPLPVALAGTALFALGLFGMPLAMARGHGRRQQDRAAIVGDTLLGAGWVLFTWSLLLGILLRLALTVAGVGESQDRARTVTWAVLGTTAVLLTWGYAEARRVPRVRRLDVQLPRLGAGLDGLRVVLITDTHYGPLDRARWSARVCETVNALEADLVCHTGDIADGTAERRRAQAAPLATVRATRARVYVTGNHEYYSEAQGWVDLMDELGWEPLRNRHLLLERGGDTLVVAGVDDVTAESSGLTGHRAHLAGALHGADPDLPVLLLAHQPKFIDRAAAAGIDLQLSGHTHGGQIWPFHHLVHLDQPALAGLSHHGTRTLLYTSRGTGFWGPPFRVFAPSEITLLVLRSPHLPTPT
;
A
#
# COMPACT_ATOMS: atom_id res chain seq x y z
N MET A 1 55.59 -40.74 -11.77
CA MET A 1 54.26 -41.34 -11.57
C MET A 1 53.68 -40.75 -10.29
N THR A 2 52.99 -39.63 -10.39
CA THR A 2 52.24 -39.01 -9.29
C THR A 2 51.05 -38.33 -9.92
N ASP A 3 49.96 -39.09 -9.96
CA ASP A 3 48.63 -38.68 -10.40
C ASP A 3 47.91 -38.10 -9.18
N THR A 4 47.48 -36.84 -9.26
CA THR A 4 46.64 -36.21 -8.23
C THR A 4 45.55 -35.39 -8.89
N GLY A 5 44.42 -36.08 -9.15
CA GLY A 5 43.14 -35.74 -8.55
C GLY A 5 42.60 -34.34 -8.81
N ASN A 6 41.92 -34.21 -9.95
CA ASN A 6 41.02 -33.12 -10.30
C ASN A 6 39.74 -33.17 -9.42
N THR A 7 39.51 -32.19 -8.54
CA THR A 7 38.25 -32.03 -7.81
C THR A 7 37.51 -30.77 -8.28
N ARG A 8 36.41 -30.98 -9.01
CA ARG A 8 35.37 -29.96 -9.25
C ARG A 8 34.65 -29.64 -7.94
N PRO A 9 34.31 -28.38 -7.63
CA PRO A 9 33.35 -28.09 -6.59
C PRO A 9 31.94 -28.43 -7.09
N ALA A 10 31.20 -29.15 -6.26
CA ALA A 10 29.82 -29.53 -6.49
C ALA A 10 28.90 -28.30 -6.38
N ASP A 11 28.07 -28.09 -7.40
CA ASP A 11 26.92 -27.18 -7.34
C ASP A 11 25.96 -27.66 -6.24
N SER A 12 25.88 -26.91 -5.14
CA SER A 12 24.86 -27.13 -4.12
C SER A 12 23.56 -26.48 -4.58
N GLU A 13 22.71 -27.23 -5.27
CA GLU A 13 21.30 -26.85 -5.44
C GLU A 13 20.63 -26.78 -4.05
N ALA A 14 20.22 -25.58 -3.64
CA ALA A 14 19.45 -25.39 -2.42
C ALA A 14 18.10 -26.12 -2.55
N PRO A 15 17.66 -26.90 -1.54
CA PRO A 15 16.41 -27.64 -1.63
C PRO A 15 15.22 -26.68 -1.74
N ALA A 16 14.37 -26.91 -2.76
CA ALA A 16 13.14 -26.16 -2.96
C ALA A 16 12.28 -26.18 -1.68
N SER A 17 12.09 -24.99 -1.08
CA SER A 17 11.31 -24.85 0.14
C SER A 17 9.88 -25.39 -0.06
N ARG A 18 9.49 -26.39 0.76
CA ARG A 18 8.10 -26.89 0.77
C ARG A 18 7.18 -25.71 1.06
N PRO A 19 6.07 -25.52 0.32
CA PRO A 19 5.16 -24.42 0.59
C PRO A 19 4.63 -24.55 2.02
N SER A 20 4.80 -23.47 2.81
CA SER A 20 4.38 -23.40 4.20
C SER A 20 2.90 -23.81 4.33
N ARG A 21 2.51 -24.42 5.46
CA ARG A 21 1.10 -24.78 5.72
C ARG A 21 0.15 -23.59 5.52
N LEU A 22 0.64 -22.38 5.83
CA LEU A 22 -0.04 -21.11 5.57
C LEU A 22 -0.40 -20.91 4.08
N ARG A 23 0.55 -21.14 3.17
CA ARG A 23 0.34 -20.99 1.71
C ARG A 23 -0.70 -21.96 1.15
N ARG A 24 -0.89 -23.14 1.78
CA ARG A 24 -1.97 -24.07 1.46
C ARG A 24 -3.33 -23.58 1.94
N LEU A 25 -3.39 -23.01 3.14
CA LEU A 25 -4.63 -22.46 3.70
C LEU A 25 -5.12 -21.22 2.92
N MET A 26 -4.19 -20.38 2.44
CA MET A 26 -4.50 -19.18 1.66
C MET A 26 -5.31 -19.46 0.39
N ARG A 27 -5.24 -20.66 -0.19
CA ARG A 27 -6.02 -21.05 -1.38
C ARG A 27 -7.53 -21.11 -1.13
N TYR A 28 -7.95 -21.31 0.12
CA TYR A 28 -9.37 -21.36 0.49
C TYR A 28 -9.94 -20.00 0.90
N VAL A 29 -9.10 -18.99 1.10
CA VAL A 29 -9.53 -17.64 1.51
C VAL A 29 -10.58 -17.04 0.56
N PRO A 30 -10.44 -17.13 -0.79
CA PRO A 30 -11.47 -16.62 -1.70
C PRO A 30 -12.83 -17.32 -1.59
N LEU A 31 -12.88 -18.53 -1.01
CA LEU A 31 -14.12 -19.28 -0.79
C LEU A 31 -14.72 -18.97 0.58
N ILE A 32 -13.89 -18.86 1.62
CA ILE A 32 -14.31 -18.68 3.01
C ILE A 32 -14.66 -17.22 3.30
N ALA A 33 -13.84 -16.27 2.83
CA ALA A 33 -13.99 -14.86 3.16
C ALA A 33 -15.35 -14.28 2.75
N PRO A 34 -15.89 -14.51 1.53
CA PRO A 34 -17.23 -14.03 1.17
C PRO A 34 -18.31 -14.54 2.11
N VAL A 35 -18.24 -15.82 2.50
CA VAL A 35 -19.20 -16.42 3.43
C VAL A 35 -19.15 -15.70 4.78
N LEU A 36 -17.97 -15.47 5.34
CA LEU A 36 -17.83 -14.75 6.60
C LEU A 36 -18.34 -13.31 6.51
N LEU A 37 -17.95 -12.59 5.45
CA LEU A 37 -18.28 -11.18 5.27
C LEU A 37 -19.79 -10.93 5.15
N TRP A 38 -20.54 -11.87 4.57
CA TRP A 38 -21.96 -11.67 4.30
C TRP A 38 -22.89 -12.51 5.20
N ALA A 39 -22.54 -13.76 5.52
CA ALA A 39 -23.41 -14.62 6.33
C ALA A 39 -23.39 -14.23 7.81
N VAL A 40 -22.23 -13.83 8.36
CA VAL A 40 -22.13 -13.45 9.78
C VAL A 40 -22.99 -12.20 10.08
N PRO A 41 -22.87 -11.08 9.35
CA PRO A 41 -23.76 -9.94 9.55
C PRO A 41 -25.23 -10.27 9.27
N CYS A 42 -25.53 -11.07 8.26
CA CYS A 42 -26.90 -11.52 7.97
C CYS A 42 -27.53 -12.18 9.19
N TRP A 43 -26.82 -13.15 9.78
CA TRP A 43 -27.28 -13.85 10.98
C TRP A 43 -27.42 -12.89 12.17
N MET A 44 -26.39 -12.10 12.45
CA MET A 44 -26.38 -11.20 13.61
C MET A 44 -27.43 -10.09 13.54
N LEU A 45 -27.75 -9.57 12.35
CA LEU A 45 -28.64 -8.42 12.22
C LEU A 45 -30.11 -8.80 12.02
N LEU A 46 -30.38 -10.01 11.54
CA LEU A 46 -31.74 -10.46 11.22
C LEU A 46 -32.27 -11.59 12.10
N HIS A 47 -31.39 -12.47 12.61
CA HIS A 47 -31.77 -13.78 13.16
C HIS A 47 -31.32 -14.02 14.61
N THR A 48 -30.94 -12.98 15.36
CA THR A 48 -30.48 -13.08 16.76
C THR A 48 -31.36 -12.26 17.73
N GLY A 49 -32.65 -12.58 17.72
CA GLY A 49 -33.65 -12.06 18.68
C GLY A 49 -34.48 -10.87 18.19
N GLN A 50 -34.28 -10.38 16.97
CA GLN A 50 -35.00 -9.21 16.44
C GLN A 50 -36.47 -9.49 16.09
N HIS A 51 -36.83 -10.76 15.83
CA HIS A 51 -38.15 -11.20 15.38
C HIS A 51 -38.78 -10.23 14.37
N TRP A 52 -38.07 -9.99 13.27
CA TRP A 52 -38.56 -9.14 12.20
C TRP A 52 -39.82 -9.75 11.56
N PRO A 53 -40.76 -8.93 11.06
CA PRO A 53 -41.83 -9.44 10.20
C PRO A 53 -41.24 -10.26 9.05
N LEU A 54 -41.90 -11.36 8.68
CA LEU A 54 -41.40 -12.28 7.65
C LEU A 54 -40.95 -11.57 6.36
N PRO A 55 -41.68 -10.58 5.81
CA PRO A 55 -41.24 -9.86 4.62
C PRO A 55 -39.89 -9.14 4.81
N VAL A 56 -39.64 -8.57 6.00
CA VAL A 56 -38.39 -7.86 6.32
C VAL A 56 -37.24 -8.86 6.44
N ALA A 57 -37.46 -9.99 7.12
CA ALA A 57 -36.44 -11.04 7.25
C ALA A 57 -36.07 -11.65 5.89
N LEU A 58 -37.06 -11.91 5.03
CA LEU A 58 -36.84 -12.44 3.68
C LEU A 58 -36.10 -11.44 2.79
N ALA A 59 -36.55 -10.18 2.76
CA ALA A 59 -35.91 -9.14 1.95
C ALA A 59 -34.47 -8.88 2.40
N GLY A 60 -34.23 -8.78 3.72
CA GLY A 60 -32.89 -8.62 4.28
C GLY A 60 -31.99 -9.81 3.94
N THR A 61 -32.47 -11.04 4.12
CA THR A 61 -31.69 -12.25 3.81
C THR A 61 -31.36 -12.33 2.32
N ALA A 62 -32.30 -11.98 1.44
CA ALA A 62 -32.07 -11.91 0.00
C ALA A 62 -30.99 -10.87 -0.36
N LEU A 63 -30.98 -9.70 0.29
CA LEU A 63 -29.95 -8.68 0.09
C LEU A 63 -28.55 -9.19 0.46
N PHE A 64 -28.42 -9.90 1.59
CA PHE A 64 -27.14 -10.51 1.98
C PHE A 64 -26.71 -11.62 1.03
N ALA A 65 -27.65 -12.43 0.53
CA ALA A 65 -27.36 -13.44 -0.50
C ALA A 65 -26.87 -12.79 -1.80
N LEU A 66 -27.46 -11.67 -2.22
CA LEU A 66 -26.99 -10.90 -3.37
C LEU A 66 -25.56 -10.39 -3.15
N GLY A 67 -25.20 -9.93 -1.95
CA GLY A 67 -23.82 -9.58 -1.62
C GLY A 67 -22.87 -10.79 -1.67
N LEU A 68 -23.27 -11.91 -1.04
CA LEU A 68 -22.49 -13.15 -0.97
C LEU A 68 -22.12 -13.71 -2.34
N PHE A 69 -23.06 -13.72 -3.29
CA PHE A 69 -22.81 -14.26 -4.64
C PHE A 69 -22.39 -13.18 -5.64
N GLY A 70 -22.95 -11.97 -5.52
CA GLY A 70 -22.68 -10.85 -6.40
C GLY A 70 -21.26 -10.31 -6.25
N MET A 71 -20.73 -10.21 -5.03
CA MET A 71 -19.38 -9.70 -4.80
C MET A 71 -18.30 -10.58 -5.44
N PRO A 72 -18.22 -11.91 -5.21
CA PRO A 72 -17.22 -12.76 -5.88
C PRO A 72 -17.38 -12.77 -7.40
N LEU A 73 -18.62 -12.74 -7.90
CA LEU A 73 -18.89 -12.69 -9.34
C LEU A 73 -18.40 -11.39 -9.97
N ALA A 74 -18.64 -10.26 -9.31
CA ALA A 74 -18.17 -8.95 -9.74
C ALA A 74 -16.63 -8.87 -9.68
N MET A 75 -16.01 -9.38 -8.62
CA MET A 75 -14.55 -9.53 -8.48
C MET A 75 -13.94 -10.33 -9.62
N ALA A 76 -14.49 -11.50 -9.92
CA ALA A 76 -13.99 -12.37 -10.99
C ALA A 76 -14.10 -11.72 -12.38
N ARG A 77 -15.17 -10.95 -12.63
CA ARG A 77 -15.35 -10.21 -13.89
C ARG A 77 -14.49 -8.95 -13.96
N GLY A 78 -14.33 -8.27 -12.83
CA GLY A 78 -13.62 -7.01 -12.70
C GLY A 78 -12.12 -7.13 -12.79
N HIS A 79 -11.56 -8.16 -12.13
CA HIS A 79 -10.12 -8.40 -12.04
C HIS A 79 -9.66 -9.61 -12.87
N GLY A 80 -10.59 -10.28 -13.56
CA GLY A 80 -10.26 -11.37 -14.49
C GLY A 80 -9.68 -10.87 -15.82
N ARG A 81 -9.49 -11.78 -16.79
CA ARG A 81 -8.83 -11.50 -18.08
C ARG A 81 -9.39 -10.31 -18.87
N ARG A 82 -10.70 -10.06 -18.78
CA ARG A 82 -11.37 -8.94 -19.49
C ARG A 82 -11.29 -7.62 -18.72
N GLN A 83 -10.87 -7.66 -17.46
CA GLN A 83 -10.73 -6.53 -16.55
C GLN A 83 -11.88 -5.50 -16.63
N GLN A 84 -13.14 -5.89 -16.38
CA GLN A 84 -14.29 -5.00 -16.59
C GLN A 84 -14.40 -3.93 -15.48
N ASP A 85 -14.17 -2.65 -15.79
CA ASP A 85 -14.11 -1.59 -14.76
C ASP A 85 -15.40 -1.48 -13.94
N ARG A 86 -16.57 -1.57 -14.58
CA ARG A 86 -17.86 -1.52 -13.85
C ARG A 86 -18.00 -2.68 -12.86
N ALA A 87 -17.54 -3.87 -13.22
CA ALA A 87 -17.59 -5.03 -12.34
C ALA A 87 -16.55 -4.91 -11.21
N ALA A 88 -15.36 -4.38 -11.49
CA ALA A 88 -14.35 -4.11 -10.47
C ALA A 88 -14.87 -3.10 -9.44
N ILE A 89 -15.45 -1.98 -9.88
CA ILE A 89 -16.07 -0.98 -8.99
C ILE A 89 -17.10 -1.63 -8.07
N VAL A 90 -18.01 -2.43 -8.62
CA VAL A 90 -19.05 -3.10 -7.82
C VAL A 90 -18.43 -4.10 -6.84
N GLY A 91 -17.52 -4.95 -7.32
CA GLY A 91 -16.85 -5.95 -6.49
C GLY A 91 -16.07 -5.32 -5.34
N ASP A 92 -15.24 -4.32 -5.64
CA ASP A 92 -14.35 -3.66 -4.68
C ASP A 92 -15.15 -2.87 -3.64
N THR A 93 -16.22 -2.21 -4.09
CA THR A 93 -17.15 -1.51 -3.19
C THR A 93 -17.86 -2.50 -2.26
N LEU A 94 -18.36 -3.62 -2.78
CA LEU A 94 -19.00 -4.66 -1.97
C LEU A 94 -18.02 -5.32 -1.01
N LEU A 95 -16.76 -5.54 -1.40
CA LEU A 95 -15.72 -6.08 -0.53
C LEU A 95 -15.45 -5.13 0.66
N GLY A 96 -15.25 -3.84 0.40
CA GLY A 96 -15.06 -2.85 1.46
C GLY A 96 -16.27 -2.68 2.37
N ALA A 97 -17.47 -2.61 1.78
CA ALA A 97 -18.72 -2.51 2.53
C ALA A 97 -18.97 -3.74 3.40
N GLY A 98 -18.76 -4.94 2.84
CA GLY A 98 -18.84 -6.20 3.56
C GLY A 98 -17.82 -6.27 4.70
N TRP A 99 -16.58 -5.83 4.49
CA TRP A 99 -15.55 -5.79 5.54
C TRP A 99 -15.93 -4.89 6.72
N VAL A 100 -16.38 -3.65 6.45
CA VAL A 100 -16.82 -2.72 7.51
C VAL A 100 -18.03 -3.29 8.24
N LEU A 101 -19.04 -3.78 7.50
CA LEU A 101 -20.25 -4.34 8.10
C LEU A 101 -19.94 -5.57 8.95
N PHE A 102 -19.09 -6.48 8.47
CA PHE A 102 -18.60 -7.64 9.20
C PHE A 102 -17.91 -7.25 10.51
N THR A 103 -16.94 -6.34 10.41
CA THR A 103 -16.15 -5.87 11.55
C THR A 103 -17.05 -5.29 12.63
N TRP A 104 -17.96 -4.38 12.26
CA TRP A 104 -18.80 -3.69 13.25
C TRP A 104 -19.98 -4.53 13.72
N SER A 105 -20.43 -5.51 12.93
CA SER A 105 -21.36 -6.54 13.41
C SER A 105 -20.73 -7.36 14.54
N LEU A 106 -19.46 -7.76 14.40
CA LEU A 106 -18.74 -8.48 15.45
C LEU A 106 -18.44 -7.57 16.64
N LEU A 107 -17.75 -6.45 16.43
CA LEU A 107 -17.29 -5.59 17.51
C LEU A 107 -18.45 -4.94 18.25
N LEU A 108 -19.23 -4.10 17.56
CA LEU A 108 -20.32 -3.38 18.21
C LEU A 108 -21.48 -4.31 18.58
N GLY A 109 -21.75 -5.33 17.76
CA GLY A 109 -22.79 -6.30 18.08
C GLY A 109 -22.50 -7.10 19.34
N ILE A 110 -21.25 -7.50 19.59
CA ILE A 110 -20.86 -8.19 20.83
C ILE A 110 -20.74 -7.20 22.00
N LEU A 111 -20.01 -6.10 21.81
CA LEU A 111 -19.73 -5.13 22.88
C LEU A 111 -21.01 -4.46 23.40
N LEU A 112 -21.93 -4.07 22.50
CA LEU A 112 -23.19 -3.43 22.91
C LEU A 112 -24.12 -4.41 23.60
N ARG A 113 -24.18 -5.68 23.15
CA ARG A 113 -24.94 -6.72 23.86
C ARG A 113 -24.38 -6.96 25.25
N LEU A 114 -23.05 -7.04 25.39
CA LEU A 114 -22.39 -7.17 26.69
C LEU A 114 -22.69 -5.98 27.60
N ALA A 115 -22.54 -4.75 27.09
CA ALA A 115 -22.82 -3.53 27.85
C ALA A 115 -24.27 -3.46 28.35
N LEU A 116 -25.24 -3.81 27.49
CA LEU A 116 -26.65 -3.85 27.86
C LEU A 116 -26.94 -4.94 28.90
N THR A 117 -26.32 -6.11 28.80
CA THR A 117 -26.41 -7.17 29.81
C THR A 117 -25.84 -6.71 31.15
N VAL A 118 -24.68 -6.06 31.16
CA VAL A 118 -24.06 -5.51 32.39
C VAL A 118 -24.92 -4.41 33.00
N ALA A 119 -25.59 -3.60 32.18
CA ALA A 119 -26.55 -2.57 32.62
C ALA A 119 -27.89 -3.15 33.12
N GLY A 120 -28.03 -4.48 33.22
CA GLY A 120 -29.25 -5.14 33.69
C GLY A 120 -30.39 -5.15 32.66
N VAL A 121 -30.13 -4.77 31.41
CA VAL A 121 -31.13 -4.82 30.34
C VAL A 121 -31.25 -6.25 29.85
N GLY A 122 -32.34 -6.91 30.26
CA GLY A 122 -32.68 -8.29 29.88
C GLY A 122 -32.76 -8.50 28.37
N GLU A 123 -32.72 -9.76 27.94
CA GLU A 123 -32.86 -10.10 26.53
C GLU A 123 -34.26 -9.72 26.03
N SER A 124 -34.33 -8.82 25.05
CA SER A 124 -35.58 -8.40 24.44
C SER A 124 -35.44 -8.16 22.95
N GLN A 125 -36.59 -8.18 22.27
CA GLN A 125 -36.69 -7.86 20.86
C GLN A 125 -36.17 -6.45 20.55
N ASP A 126 -36.56 -5.47 21.36
CA ASP A 126 -36.15 -4.07 21.18
C ASP A 126 -34.65 -3.89 21.39
N ARG A 127 -34.06 -4.63 22.33
CA ARG A 127 -32.61 -4.67 22.54
C ARG A 127 -31.89 -5.16 21.29
N ALA A 128 -32.34 -6.29 20.72
CA ALA A 128 -31.74 -6.86 19.51
C ALA A 128 -31.87 -5.91 18.30
N ARG A 129 -33.03 -5.25 18.14
CA ARG A 129 -33.27 -4.26 17.07
C ARG A 129 -32.42 -3.00 17.25
N THR A 130 -32.26 -2.53 18.48
CA THR A 130 -31.39 -1.37 18.81
C THR A 130 -29.95 -1.67 18.41
N VAL A 131 -29.43 -2.86 18.73
CA VAL A 131 -28.09 -3.29 18.31
C VAL A 131 -27.98 -3.32 16.79
N THR A 132 -28.97 -3.88 16.09
CA THR A 132 -29.01 -3.89 14.62
C THR A 132 -28.91 -2.48 14.05
N TRP A 133 -29.74 -1.54 14.52
CA TRP A 133 -29.73 -0.16 14.04
C TRP A 133 -28.43 0.58 14.37
N ALA A 134 -27.84 0.34 15.55
CA ALA A 134 -26.56 0.92 15.92
C ALA A 134 -25.42 0.43 14.99
N VAL A 135 -25.39 -0.86 14.66
CA VAL A 135 -24.41 -1.43 13.71
C VAL A 135 -24.61 -0.85 12.30
N LEU A 136 -25.85 -0.81 11.80
CA LEU A 136 -26.16 -0.27 10.48
C LEU A 136 -25.83 1.23 10.38
N GLY A 137 -26.19 2.01 11.40
CA GLY A 137 -25.87 3.44 11.49
C GLY A 137 -24.37 3.69 11.52
N THR A 138 -23.63 2.95 12.36
CA THR A 138 -22.16 3.05 12.44
C THR A 138 -21.51 2.68 11.11
N THR A 139 -21.96 1.59 10.49
CA THR A 139 -21.46 1.16 9.17
C THR A 139 -21.71 2.23 8.11
N ALA A 140 -22.92 2.80 8.05
CA ALA A 140 -23.26 3.85 7.09
C ALA A 140 -22.38 5.11 7.27
N VAL A 141 -22.16 5.54 8.52
CA VAL A 141 -21.27 6.67 8.83
C VAL A 141 -19.84 6.36 8.39
N LEU A 142 -19.31 5.19 8.72
CA LEU A 142 -17.93 4.83 8.39
C LEU A 142 -17.69 4.62 6.90
N LEU A 143 -18.67 4.07 6.17
CA LEU A 143 -18.57 3.95 4.70
C LEU A 143 -18.64 5.31 4.03
N THR A 144 -19.52 6.20 4.49
CA THR A 144 -19.62 7.57 3.97
C THR A 144 -18.33 8.34 4.22
N TRP A 145 -17.85 8.31 5.47
CA TRP A 145 -16.58 8.91 5.86
C TRP A 145 -15.42 8.32 5.07
N GLY A 146 -15.31 6.99 5.04
CA GLY A 146 -14.22 6.29 4.38
C GLY A 146 -14.18 6.55 2.88
N TYR A 147 -15.33 6.67 2.23
CA TYR A 147 -15.43 7.01 0.81
C TYR A 147 -14.98 8.45 0.53
N ALA A 148 -15.39 9.40 1.39
CA ALA A 148 -14.93 10.78 1.30
C ALA A 148 -13.40 10.88 1.51
N GLU A 149 -12.87 10.17 2.51
CA GLU A 149 -11.44 10.10 2.80
C GLU A 149 -10.63 9.43 1.70
N ALA A 150 -11.18 8.44 0.99
CA ALA A 150 -10.51 7.78 -0.12
C ALA A 150 -10.38 8.68 -1.35
N ARG A 151 -11.33 9.61 -1.56
CA ARG A 151 -11.42 10.44 -2.77
C ARG A 151 -10.85 11.84 -2.63
N ARG A 152 -10.55 12.27 -1.40
CA ARG A 152 -9.94 13.58 -1.18
C ARG A 152 -8.51 13.61 -1.72
N VAL A 153 -8.00 14.81 -1.97
CA VAL A 153 -6.56 15.02 -2.15
C VAL A 153 -5.87 14.76 -0.80
N PRO A 154 -4.82 13.95 -0.75
CA PRO A 154 -4.17 13.60 0.50
C PRO A 154 -3.61 14.80 1.23
N ARG A 155 -3.57 14.73 2.56
CA ARG A 155 -2.96 15.78 3.37
C ARG A 155 -1.44 15.67 3.26
N VAL A 156 -0.77 16.81 3.32
CA VAL A 156 0.70 16.85 3.36
C VAL A 156 1.16 16.53 4.77
N ARG A 157 1.91 15.45 4.93
CA ARG A 157 2.62 15.11 6.15
C ARG A 157 4.05 15.60 6.06
N ARG A 158 4.48 16.43 7.00
CA ARG A 158 5.85 16.97 7.06
C ARG A 158 6.63 16.27 8.17
N LEU A 159 7.85 15.84 7.89
CA LEU A 159 8.78 15.35 8.90
C LEU A 159 10.21 15.81 8.61
N ASP A 160 10.93 16.14 9.67
CA ASP A 160 12.38 16.29 9.63
C ASP A 160 13.02 14.91 9.86
N VAL A 161 13.96 14.53 9.00
CA VAL A 161 14.67 13.24 9.09
C VAL A 161 16.16 13.51 9.23
N GLN A 162 16.68 13.26 10.42
CA GLN A 162 18.10 13.38 10.69
C GLN A 162 18.85 12.15 10.18
N LEU A 163 19.81 12.38 9.29
CA LEU A 163 20.63 11.34 8.68
C LEU A 163 22.09 11.52 9.11
N PRO A 164 22.69 10.59 9.89
CA PRO A 164 24.01 10.77 10.48
C PRO A 164 25.15 11.12 9.50
N ARG A 165 25.02 10.70 8.24
CA ARG A 165 26.02 10.88 7.18
C ARG A 165 25.66 11.96 6.17
N LEU A 166 24.60 12.72 6.42
CA LEU A 166 24.20 13.80 5.54
C LEU A 166 25.12 15.00 5.76
N GLY A 167 25.87 15.38 4.72
CA GLY A 167 26.71 16.57 4.73
C GLY A 167 25.90 17.86 4.92
N ALA A 168 26.54 18.93 5.39
CA ALA A 168 25.90 20.20 5.72
C ALA A 168 25.30 20.91 4.49
N GLY A 169 25.90 20.73 3.30
CA GLY A 169 25.38 21.26 2.03
C GLY A 169 24.04 20.65 1.61
N LEU A 170 23.70 19.47 2.15
CA LEU A 170 22.41 18.80 1.94
C LEU A 170 21.40 19.09 3.06
N ASP A 171 21.72 19.86 4.11
CA ASP A 171 20.77 20.19 5.17
C ASP A 171 19.56 20.96 4.63
N GLY A 172 18.37 20.51 4.99
CA GLY A 172 17.12 21.09 4.52
C GLY A 172 16.68 20.60 3.13
N LEU A 173 17.34 19.57 2.56
CA LEU A 173 16.92 18.98 1.28
C LEU A 173 15.48 18.49 1.38
N ARG A 174 14.62 18.95 0.47
CA ARG A 174 13.18 18.68 0.46
C ARG A 174 12.88 17.49 -0.46
N VAL A 175 12.52 16.36 0.14
CA VAL A 175 12.13 15.15 -0.58
C VAL A 175 10.63 14.95 -0.45
N VAL A 176 9.89 15.03 -1.56
CA VAL A 176 8.47 14.69 -1.58
C VAL A 176 8.29 13.24 -2.01
N LEU A 177 7.55 12.47 -1.22
CA LEU A 177 7.17 11.10 -1.51
C LEU A 177 5.67 11.03 -1.81
N ILE A 178 5.37 10.56 -3.02
CA ILE A 178 4.07 10.03 -3.42
C ILE A 178 4.22 8.55 -3.72
N THR A 179 3.18 7.75 -3.53
CA THR A 179 3.23 6.31 -3.76
C THR A 179 1.83 5.73 -3.75
N ASP A 180 1.65 4.51 -4.26
CA ASP A 180 0.38 3.80 -4.20
C ASP A 180 -0.80 4.65 -4.75
N THR A 181 -0.63 5.28 -5.92
CA THR A 181 -1.71 6.07 -6.52
C THR A 181 -2.87 5.19 -6.99
N HIS A 182 -2.57 3.96 -7.42
CA HIS A 182 -3.52 2.95 -7.92
C HIS A 182 -4.57 3.56 -8.87
N TYR A 183 -4.15 4.21 -9.95
CA TYR A 183 -5.06 4.57 -11.03
C TYR A 183 -5.75 3.31 -11.55
N GLY A 184 -7.08 3.32 -11.49
CA GLY A 184 -7.85 2.08 -11.57
C GLY A 184 -9.20 2.29 -12.24
N PRO A 185 -10.17 1.41 -11.95
CA PRO A 185 -11.50 1.45 -12.54
C PRO A 185 -12.27 2.75 -12.33
N LEU A 186 -12.06 3.41 -11.19
CA LEU A 186 -12.60 4.73 -10.92
C LEU A 186 -11.69 5.76 -11.57
N ASP A 187 -12.23 6.53 -12.53
CA ASP A 187 -11.49 7.62 -13.16
C ASP A 187 -11.15 8.71 -12.13
N ARG A 188 -9.85 8.84 -11.86
CA ARG A 188 -9.26 9.81 -10.94
C ARG A 188 -8.31 10.79 -11.62
N ALA A 189 -8.44 11.04 -12.93
CA ALA A 189 -7.55 11.98 -13.64
C ALA A 189 -7.56 13.40 -13.03
N ARG A 190 -8.73 13.93 -12.66
CA ARG A 190 -8.84 15.23 -11.97
C ARG A 190 -8.22 15.21 -10.57
N TRP A 191 -8.32 14.08 -9.86
CA TRP A 191 -7.68 13.91 -8.56
C TRP A 191 -6.15 13.88 -8.71
N SER A 192 -5.63 13.18 -9.72
CA SER A 192 -4.21 13.15 -10.06
C SER A 192 -3.66 14.55 -10.31
N ALA A 193 -4.35 15.36 -11.13
CA ALA A 193 -3.95 16.74 -11.37
C ALA A 193 -3.84 17.56 -10.08
N ARG A 194 -4.82 17.45 -9.17
CA ARG A 194 -4.79 18.16 -7.88
C ARG A 194 -3.71 17.64 -6.92
N VAL A 195 -3.37 16.35 -6.99
CA VAL A 195 -2.22 15.79 -6.26
C VAL A 195 -0.93 16.42 -6.79
N CYS A 196 -0.76 16.51 -8.10
CA CYS A 196 0.41 17.14 -8.73
C CYS A 196 0.52 18.62 -8.37
N GLU A 197 -0.60 19.37 -8.36
CA GLU A 197 -0.65 20.76 -7.88
C GLU A 197 -0.17 20.87 -6.42
N THR A 198 -0.64 19.96 -5.55
CA THR A 198 -0.25 19.92 -4.14
C THR A 198 1.24 19.61 -3.98
N VAL A 199 1.77 18.65 -4.74
CA VAL A 199 3.21 18.32 -4.77
C VAL A 199 4.04 19.51 -5.24
N ASN A 200 3.62 20.19 -6.31
CA ASN A 200 4.32 21.34 -6.86
C ASN A 200 4.38 22.53 -5.89
N ALA A 201 3.34 22.72 -5.07
CA ALA A 201 3.32 23.73 -4.02
C ALA A 201 4.28 23.44 -2.85
N LEU A 202 4.89 22.25 -2.81
CA LEU A 202 5.89 21.89 -1.82
C LEU A 202 7.31 22.25 -2.24
N GLU A 203 7.53 22.74 -3.48
CA GLU A 203 8.85 23.21 -3.94
C GLU A 203 9.97 22.21 -3.59
N ALA A 204 9.78 20.97 -4.03
CA ALA A 204 10.67 19.86 -3.67
C ALA A 204 11.98 19.91 -4.47
N ASP A 205 13.08 19.51 -3.85
CA ASP A 205 14.33 19.26 -4.56
C ASP A 205 14.25 17.93 -5.31
N LEU A 206 13.71 16.91 -4.66
CA LEU A 206 13.54 15.56 -5.18
C LEU A 206 12.08 15.14 -4.99
N VAL A 207 11.46 14.62 -6.05
CA VAL A 207 10.15 13.95 -5.94
C VAL A 207 10.32 12.47 -6.24
N CYS A 208 9.86 11.63 -5.31
CA CYS A 208 9.94 10.18 -5.37
C CYS A 208 8.55 9.59 -5.56
N HIS A 209 8.42 8.65 -6.51
CA HIS A 209 7.28 7.74 -6.60
C HIS A 209 7.71 6.30 -6.33
N THR A 210 7.32 5.72 -5.20
CA THR A 210 7.80 4.39 -4.78
C THR A 210 6.94 3.22 -5.28
N GLY A 211 6.38 3.28 -6.48
CA GLY A 211 5.61 2.16 -7.06
C GLY A 211 4.10 2.15 -6.81
N ASP A 212 3.43 1.15 -7.38
CA ASP A 212 1.97 0.96 -7.40
C ASP A 212 1.23 2.18 -7.98
N ILE A 213 1.61 2.55 -9.19
CA ILE A 213 1.01 3.63 -9.97
C ILE A 213 -0.46 3.30 -10.26
N ALA A 214 -0.74 2.04 -10.64
CA ALA A 214 -2.02 1.68 -11.21
C ALA A 214 -2.43 0.21 -11.09
N ASP A 215 -3.74 0.01 -11.16
CA ASP A 215 -4.39 -1.28 -11.36
C ASP A 215 -4.82 -1.42 -12.84
N GLY A 216 -3.93 -1.98 -13.66
CA GLY A 216 -4.13 -2.21 -15.10
C GLY A 216 -2.91 -1.83 -15.95
N THR A 217 -3.04 -1.93 -17.28
CA THR A 217 -1.97 -1.58 -18.23
C THR A 217 -1.73 -0.08 -18.30
N ALA A 218 -0.51 0.30 -18.74
CA ALA A 218 -0.12 1.70 -18.88
C ALA A 218 -1.02 2.45 -19.86
N GLU A 219 -1.32 1.84 -21.01
CA GLU A 219 -2.21 2.41 -22.03
C GLU A 219 -3.59 2.74 -21.46
N ARG A 220 -4.19 1.79 -20.74
CA ARG A 220 -5.56 1.93 -20.22
C ARG A 220 -5.68 3.01 -19.15
N ARG A 221 -4.64 3.21 -18.35
CA ARG A 221 -4.62 4.16 -17.23
C ARG A 221 -3.87 5.44 -17.54
N ARG A 222 -3.36 5.58 -18.77
CA ARG A 222 -2.57 6.72 -19.24
C ARG A 222 -3.22 8.06 -18.96
N ALA A 223 -4.53 8.22 -19.20
CA ALA A 223 -5.24 9.48 -18.94
C ALA A 223 -5.19 9.90 -17.46
N GLN A 224 -5.19 8.93 -16.54
CA GLN A 224 -5.09 9.20 -15.10
C GLN A 224 -3.66 9.44 -14.64
N ALA A 225 -2.67 8.84 -15.32
CA ALA A 225 -1.24 9.03 -15.03
C ALA A 225 -0.65 10.28 -15.69
N ALA A 226 -1.21 10.75 -16.81
CA ALA A 226 -0.71 11.88 -17.58
C ALA A 226 -0.42 13.16 -16.76
N PRO A 227 -1.23 13.53 -15.74
CA PRO A 227 -0.91 14.70 -14.92
C PRO A 227 0.43 14.59 -14.17
N LEU A 228 0.97 13.39 -13.94
CA LEU A 228 2.29 13.21 -13.32
C LEU A 228 3.43 13.87 -14.11
N ALA A 229 3.26 14.11 -15.41
CA ALA A 229 4.24 14.88 -16.21
C ALA A 229 4.37 16.34 -15.75
N THR A 230 3.35 16.88 -15.08
CA THR A 230 3.32 18.26 -14.60
C THR A 230 4.03 18.45 -13.26
N VAL A 231 4.44 17.37 -12.60
CA VAL A 231 5.20 17.43 -11.35
C VAL A 231 6.53 18.12 -11.59
N ARG A 232 6.94 19.02 -10.71
CA ARG A 232 8.19 19.78 -10.76
C ARG A 232 9.04 19.43 -9.55
N ALA A 233 10.34 19.29 -9.80
CA ALA A 233 11.36 19.11 -8.78
C ALA A 233 12.59 19.91 -9.22
N THR A 234 13.30 20.53 -8.27
CA THR A 234 14.50 21.33 -8.59
C THR A 234 15.63 20.47 -9.15
N ARG A 235 15.72 19.20 -8.73
CA ARG A 235 16.81 18.28 -9.11
C ARG A 235 16.32 17.11 -9.94
N ALA A 236 15.41 16.29 -9.41
CA ALA A 236 14.98 15.07 -10.08
C ALA A 236 13.58 14.61 -9.67
N ARG A 237 12.94 13.86 -10.57
CA ARG A 237 11.73 13.08 -10.32
C ARG A 237 12.09 11.62 -10.57
N VAL A 238 11.96 10.78 -9.56
CA VAL A 238 12.44 9.39 -9.61
C VAL A 238 11.32 8.41 -9.30
N TYR A 239 11.36 7.25 -9.94
CA TYR A 239 10.33 6.23 -9.87
C TYR A 239 10.94 4.83 -9.69
N VAL A 240 10.29 3.98 -8.89
CA VAL A 240 10.54 2.52 -8.85
C VAL A 240 9.24 1.77 -9.00
N THR A 241 9.30 0.52 -9.48
CA THR A 241 8.12 -0.35 -9.59
C THR A 241 7.63 -0.81 -8.22
N GLY A 242 6.32 -0.98 -8.11
CA GLY A 242 5.65 -1.72 -7.05
C GLY A 242 5.19 -3.09 -7.54
N ASN A 243 4.45 -3.81 -6.71
CA ASN A 243 3.99 -5.16 -7.07
C ASN A 243 2.85 -5.13 -8.10
N HIS A 244 2.06 -4.06 -8.16
CA HIS A 244 0.92 -3.96 -9.08
C HIS A 244 1.36 -3.81 -10.54
N GLU A 245 2.50 -3.18 -10.79
CA GLU A 245 3.13 -3.16 -12.10
C GLU A 245 3.44 -4.59 -12.58
N TYR A 246 3.95 -5.46 -11.71
CA TYR A 246 4.24 -6.86 -12.06
C TYR A 246 3.01 -7.75 -12.23
N TYR A 247 1.88 -7.37 -11.62
CA TYR A 247 0.60 -8.06 -11.86
C TYR A 247 -0.07 -7.65 -13.18
N SER A 248 0.37 -6.55 -13.77
CA SER A 248 -0.23 -5.97 -14.97
C SER A 248 0.77 -5.92 -16.13
N GLU A 249 1.60 -4.87 -16.19
CA GLU A 249 2.49 -4.57 -17.32
C GLU A 249 3.71 -3.75 -16.85
N ALA A 250 4.65 -4.39 -16.16
CA ALA A 250 5.73 -3.66 -15.50
C ALA A 250 6.59 -2.82 -16.46
N GLN A 251 6.95 -3.37 -17.63
CA GLN A 251 7.75 -2.63 -18.61
C GLN A 251 6.96 -1.45 -19.20
N GLY A 252 5.68 -1.63 -19.52
CA GLY A 252 4.85 -0.54 -20.03
C GLY A 252 4.71 0.62 -19.05
N TRP A 253 4.64 0.35 -17.75
CA TRP A 253 4.65 1.39 -16.71
C TRP A 253 6.01 2.08 -16.56
N VAL A 254 7.11 1.34 -16.69
CA VAL A 254 8.46 1.91 -16.70
C VAL A 254 8.61 2.87 -17.89
N ASP A 255 8.22 2.43 -19.07
CA ASP A 255 8.31 3.23 -20.31
C ASP A 255 7.42 4.47 -20.23
N LEU A 256 6.18 4.34 -19.73
CA LEU A 256 5.28 5.47 -19.57
C LEU A 256 5.81 6.49 -18.54
N MET A 257 6.34 6.04 -17.42
CA MET A 257 6.88 6.96 -16.41
C MET A 257 8.10 7.73 -16.94
N ASP A 258 8.98 7.05 -17.68
CA ASP A 258 10.10 7.68 -18.40
C ASP A 258 9.61 8.72 -19.41
N GLU A 259 8.59 8.38 -20.21
CA GLU A 259 7.95 9.30 -21.17
C GLU A 259 7.35 10.54 -20.47
N LEU A 260 6.77 10.37 -19.28
CA LEU A 260 6.26 11.47 -18.46
C LEU A 260 7.38 12.26 -17.75
N GLY A 261 8.64 11.89 -17.96
CA GLY A 261 9.84 12.57 -17.47
C GLY A 261 10.24 12.21 -16.05
N TRP A 262 9.86 11.03 -15.56
CA TRP A 262 10.33 10.46 -14.30
C TRP A 262 11.44 9.46 -14.59
N GLU A 263 12.61 9.62 -13.95
CA GLU A 263 13.73 8.69 -14.09
C GLU A 263 13.41 7.35 -13.40
N PRO A 264 13.27 6.23 -14.14
CA PRO A 264 13.05 4.93 -13.52
C PRO A 264 14.36 4.38 -12.92
N LEU A 265 14.43 4.32 -11.60
CA LEU A 265 15.59 3.80 -10.86
C LEU A 265 15.50 2.29 -10.71
N ARG A 266 15.61 1.58 -11.84
CA ARG A 266 15.59 0.12 -11.86
C ARG A 266 16.96 -0.47 -11.56
N ASN A 267 17.19 -0.83 -10.30
CA ASN A 267 18.46 -1.39 -9.83
C ASN A 267 19.67 -0.54 -10.23
N ARG A 268 19.49 0.78 -10.12
CA ARG A 268 20.51 1.81 -10.41
C ARG A 268 20.32 2.98 -9.45
N HIS A 269 21.28 3.90 -9.48
CA HIS A 269 21.20 5.14 -8.73
C HIS A 269 21.47 6.35 -9.62
N LEU A 270 21.18 7.52 -9.07
CA LEU A 270 21.71 8.80 -9.51
C LEU A 270 22.40 9.50 -8.33
N LEU A 271 23.23 10.49 -8.65
CA LEU A 271 23.86 11.35 -7.65
C LEU A 271 23.13 12.69 -7.61
N LEU A 272 22.71 13.10 -6.42
CA LEU A 272 22.09 14.39 -6.17
C LEU A 272 23.08 15.27 -5.41
N GLU A 273 23.50 16.36 -6.02
CA GLU A 273 24.48 17.29 -5.45
C GLU A 273 23.81 18.58 -4.98
N ARG A 274 24.16 19.03 -3.76
CA ARG A 274 23.72 20.33 -3.22
C ARG A 274 24.75 20.84 -2.21
N GLY A 275 25.15 22.10 -2.35
CA GLY A 275 26.05 22.76 -1.40
C GLY A 275 27.43 22.10 -1.28
N GLY A 276 27.92 21.43 -2.33
CA GLY A 276 29.21 20.72 -2.33
C GLY A 276 29.16 19.30 -1.79
N ASP A 277 28.02 18.84 -1.27
CA ASP A 277 27.80 17.48 -0.80
C ASP A 277 26.94 16.67 -1.77
N THR A 278 27.09 15.33 -1.72
CA THR A 278 26.43 14.39 -2.63
C THR A 278 25.59 13.36 -1.86
N LEU A 279 24.36 13.14 -2.32
CA LEU A 279 23.45 12.09 -1.87
C LEU A 279 23.29 11.05 -2.98
N VAL A 280 23.48 9.76 -2.67
CA VAL A 280 23.14 8.67 -3.59
C VAL A 280 21.63 8.42 -3.49
N VAL A 281 20.91 8.59 -4.59
CA VAL A 281 19.49 8.25 -4.70
C VAL A 281 19.38 6.96 -5.51
N ALA A 282 19.17 5.85 -4.82
CA ALA A 282 19.12 4.51 -5.40
C ALA A 282 17.69 3.99 -5.49
N GLY A 283 17.44 3.11 -6.45
CA GLY A 283 16.17 2.38 -6.55
C GLY A 283 16.37 0.92 -6.93
N VAL A 284 15.43 0.09 -6.51
CA VAL A 284 15.36 -1.33 -6.89
C VAL A 284 13.98 -1.64 -7.47
N ASP A 285 13.92 -2.60 -8.38
CA ASP A 285 12.64 -3.21 -8.78
C ASP A 285 11.94 -3.84 -7.55
N ASP A 286 10.61 -3.92 -7.56
CA ASP A 286 9.86 -4.58 -6.49
C ASP A 286 10.28 -6.04 -6.27
N VAL A 287 10.19 -6.55 -5.04
CA VAL A 287 10.53 -7.95 -4.71
C VAL A 287 9.69 -8.98 -5.44
N THR A 288 8.50 -8.60 -5.93
CA THR A 288 7.63 -9.43 -6.77
C THR A 288 8.22 -9.68 -8.15
N ALA A 289 9.15 -8.82 -8.62
CA ALA A 289 9.82 -8.92 -9.90
C ALA A 289 10.42 -10.31 -10.16
N GLU A 290 11.10 -10.88 -9.17
CA GLU A 290 11.74 -12.21 -9.28
C GLU A 290 10.72 -13.30 -9.63
N SER A 291 9.51 -13.21 -9.08
CA SER A 291 8.43 -14.18 -9.31
C SER A 291 7.60 -13.90 -10.56
N SER A 292 7.79 -12.75 -11.20
CA SER A 292 7.02 -12.35 -12.40
C SER A 292 7.43 -13.09 -13.66
N GLY A 293 8.67 -13.62 -13.71
CA GLY A 293 9.24 -14.24 -14.90
C GLY A 293 9.68 -13.26 -15.99
N LEU A 294 9.56 -11.94 -15.77
CA LEU A 294 10.03 -10.93 -16.71
C LEU A 294 11.56 -10.88 -16.74
N THR A 295 12.14 -11.09 -17.93
CA THR A 295 13.59 -11.08 -18.13
C THR A 295 14.21 -9.75 -17.71
N GLY A 296 15.23 -9.80 -16.85
CA GLY A 296 15.94 -8.61 -16.39
C GLY A 296 15.28 -7.88 -15.21
N HIS A 297 14.06 -8.25 -14.81
CA HIS A 297 13.40 -7.66 -13.63
C HIS A 297 13.71 -8.48 -12.38
N ARG A 298 14.32 -7.85 -11.38
CA ARG A 298 14.63 -8.44 -10.06
C ARG A 298 14.99 -7.35 -9.06
N ALA A 299 14.69 -7.54 -7.78
CA ALA A 299 15.10 -6.59 -6.75
C ALA A 299 16.60 -6.73 -6.43
N HIS A 300 17.45 -5.93 -7.09
CA HIS A 300 18.91 -6.11 -7.10
C HIS A 300 19.68 -4.92 -6.55
N LEU A 301 19.79 -4.88 -5.21
CA LEU A 301 20.45 -3.80 -4.46
C LEU A 301 21.94 -3.64 -4.81
N ALA A 302 22.67 -4.75 -5.01
CA ALA A 302 24.08 -4.69 -5.37
C ALA A 302 24.31 -3.96 -6.71
N GLY A 303 23.41 -4.17 -7.68
CA GLY A 303 23.42 -3.41 -8.94
C GLY A 303 23.04 -1.95 -8.74
N ALA A 304 22.05 -1.69 -7.87
CA ALA A 304 21.64 -0.32 -7.54
C ALA A 304 22.77 0.53 -6.98
N LEU A 305 23.70 -0.08 -6.23
CA LEU A 305 24.84 0.57 -5.60
C LEU A 305 26.15 0.39 -6.38
N HIS A 306 26.13 -0.25 -7.55
CA HIS A 306 27.34 -0.51 -8.31
C HIS A 306 28.03 0.80 -8.71
N GLY A 307 29.28 1.00 -8.27
CA GLY A 307 30.04 2.22 -8.53
C GLY A 307 29.70 3.41 -7.64
N ALA A 308 28.75 3.28 -6.71
CA ALA A 308 28.50 4.31 -5.70
C ALA A 308 29.62 4.31 -4.66
N ASP A 309 30.05 5.50 -4.26
CA ASP A 309 30.99 5.67 -3.16
C ASP A 309 30.33 5.20 -1.84
N PRO A 310 30.90 4.20 -1.14
CA PRO A 310 30.32 3.67 0.10
C PRO A 310 30.29 4.70 1.24
N ASP A 311 31.06 5.79 1.16
CA ASP A 311 31.14 6.83 2.18
C ASP A 311 30.05 7.91 2.01
N LEU A 312 29.34 7.96 0.87
CA LEU A 312 28.20 8.85 0.66
C LEU A 312 26.89 8.34 1.28
N PRO A 313 26.04 9.25 1.83
CA PRO A 313 24.72 8.86 2.33
C PRO A 313 23.84 8.31 1.20
N VAL A 314 23.02 7.30 1.52
CA VAL A 314 22.14 6.64 0.54
C VAL A 314 20.68 6.75 0.93
N LEU A 315 19.88 7.31 0.02
CA LEU A 315 18.42 7.27 0.03
C LEU A 315 17.95 6.21 -0.98
N LEU A 316 17.31 5.16 -0.48
CA LEU A 316 16.82 4.03 -1.27
C LEU A 316 15.31 4.11 -1.47
N LEU A 317 14.87 3.98 -2.72
CA LEU A 317 13.48 3.71 -3.07
C LEU A 317 13.28 2.21 -3.21
N ALA A 318 12.46 1.64 -2.33
CA ALA A 318 12.02 0.25 -2.42
C ALA A 318 10.55 0.19 -2.02
N HIS A 319 9.69 -0.28 -2.95
CA HIS A 319 8.24 -0.18 -2.76
C HIS A 319 7.75 -0.82 -1.46
N GLN A 320 8.19 -2.05 -1.15
CA GLN A 320 7.74 -2.77 0.04
C GLN A 320 8.63 -2.55 1.27
N PRO A 321 8.06 -2.25 2.44
CA PRO A 321 8.78 -2.16 3.71
C PRO A 321 9.62 -3.38 4.03
N LYS A 322 9.18 -4.59 3.66
CA LYS A 322 9.92 -5.84 3.91
C LYS A 322 11.29 -5.94 3.23
N PHE A 323 11.65 -5.01 2.34
CA PHE A 323 13.00 -4.91 1.81
C PHE A 323 14.04 -4.40 2.85
N ILE A 324 13.57 -3.89 3.99
CA ILE A 324 14.39 -3.18 4.97
C ILE A 324 15.56 -3.99 5.53
N ASP A 325 15.43 -5.30 5.70
CA ASP A 325 16.53 -6.13 6.20
C ASP A 325 17.72 -6.15 5.22
N ARG A 326 17.44 -6.18 3.91
CA ARG A 326 18.48 -6.10 2.87
C ARG A 326 19.12 -4.71 2.86
N ALA A 327 18.31 -3.66 3.01
CA ALA A 327 18.79 -2.29 3.06
C ALA A 327 19.67 -2.04 4.30
N ALA A 328 19.26 -2.52 5.47
CA ALA A 328 20.04 -2.41 6.71
C ALA A 328 21.35 -3.19 6.63
N ALA A 329 21.33 -4.40 6.08
CA ALA A 329 22.55 -5.19 5.87
C ALA A 329 23.55 -4.53 4.90
N ALA A 330 23.07 -3.75 3.93
CA ALA A 330 23.90 -2.98 3.01
C ALA A 330 24.29 -1.58 3.56
N GLY A 331 23.87 -1.23 4.78
CA GLY A 331 24.20 0.04 5.40
C GLY A 331 23.50 1.25 4.77
N ILE A 332 22.32 1.08 4.15
CA ILE A 332 21.51 2.20 3.63
C ILE A 332 21.14 3.16 4.77
N ASP A 333 21.11 4.47 4.52
CA ASP A 333 20.78 5.46 5.55
C ASP A 333 19.26 5.68 5.67
N LEU A 334 18.56 5.77 4.54
CA LEU A 334 17.09 5.95 4.51
C LEU A 334 16.45 5.13 3.39
N GLN A 335 15.49 4.29 3.72
CA GLN A 335 14.58 3.64 2.77
C GLN A 335 13.21 4.34 2.76
N LEU A 336 12.70 4.65 1.58
CA LEU A 336 11.33 5.12 1.35
C LEU A 336 10.49 3.99 0.75
N SER A 337 9.35 3.71 1.38
CA SER A 337 8.43 2.63 0.98
C SER A 337 6.97 3.06 1.01
N GLY A 338 6.14 2.36 0.24
CA GLY A 338 4.67 2.45 0.21
C GLY A 338 4.04 1.11 0.61
N HIS A 339 3.18 0.57 -0.25
CA HIS A 339 2.62 -0.79 -0.25
C HIS A 339 1.57 -1.09 0.82
N THR A 340 1.73 -0.58 2.04
CA THR A 340 0.91 -1.01 3.18
C THR A 340 -0.46 -0.35 3.21
N HIS A 341 -0.61 0.80 2.53
CA HIS A 341 -1.75 1.72 2.64
C HIS A 341 -2.10 2.14 4.08
N GLY A 342 -1.17 1.93 5.03
CA GLY A 342 -1.46 1.97 6.46
C GLY A 342 -2.62 1.07 6.89
N GLY A 343 -2.84 -0.03 6.17
CA GLY A 343 -3.94 -0.98 6.37
C GLY A 343 -5.30 -0.54 5.86
N GLN A 344 -5.40 0.56 5.09
CA GLN A 344 -6.56 1.12 4.38
C GLN A 344 -7.92 1.18 5.09
N ILE A 345 -8.49 0.04 5.51
CA ILE A 345 -9.77 -0.08 6.21
C ILE A 345 -9.52 -0.81 7.52
N TRP A 346 -9.44 -0.07 8.63
CA TRP A 346 -9.30 -0.69 9.95
C TRP A 346 -10.38 -1.75 10.21
N PRO A 347 -10.05 -2.91 10.80
CA PRO A 347 -8.77 -3.32 11.39
C PRO A 347 -7.88 -4.16 10.44
N PHE A 348 -7.97 -3.99 9.12
CA PHE A 348 -7.16 -4.75 8.16
C PHE A 348 -5.65 -4.54 8.34
N HIS A 349 -5.25 -3.44 9.00
CA HIS A 349 -3.88 -3.15 9.41
C HIS A 349 -3.19 -4.26 10.21
N HIS A 350 -3.93 -5.08 10.97
CA HIS A 350 -3.38 -6.20 11.74
C HIS A 350 -2.99 -7.35 10.83
N LEU A 351 -3.69 -7.55 9.72
CA LEU A 351 -3.35 -8.56 8.73
C LEU A 351 -2.12 -8.14 7.92
N VAL A 352 -2.02 -6.85 7.57
CA VAL A 352 -0.84 -6.31 6.88
C VAL A 352 0.42 -6.45 7.73
N HIS A 353 0.32 -6.25 9.05
CA HIS A 353 1.44 -6.45 10.00
C HIS A 353 1.98 -7.89 10.06
N LEU A 354 1.22 -8.89 9.59
CA LEU A 354 1.70 -10.27 9.55
C LEU A 354 2.71 -10.51 8.40
N ASP A 355 2.70 -9.65 7.38
CA ASP A 355 3.59 -9.74 6.21
C ASP A 355 4.62 -8.60 6.15
N GLN A 356 4.32 -7.44 6.74
CA GLN A 356 5.13 -6.23 6.62
C GLN A 356 5.68 -5.76 7.99
N PRO A 357 6.99 -5.44 8.08
CA PRO A 357 7.65 -5.08 9.34
C PRO A 357 7.20 -3.73 9.89
N ALA A 358 6.69 -2.84 9.03
CA ALA A 358 6.19 -1.53 9.41
C ALA A 358 4.93 -1.19 8.60
N LEU A 359 3.95 -0.56 9.25
CA LEU A 359 2.73 -0.10 8.57
C LEU A 359 2.81 1.32 8.05
N ALA A 360 3.39 2.23 8.82
CA ALA A 360 3.40 3.65 8.52
C ALA A 360 4.41 4.40 9.39
N GLY A 361 4.90 5.53 8.88
CA GLY A 361 5.79 6.43 9.61
C GLY A 361 7.27 6.02 9.55
N LEU A 362 8.07 6.73 10.36
CA LEU A 362 9.51 6.55 10.45
C LEU A 362 9.84 5.49 11.51
N SER A 363 10.76 4.58 11.19
CA SER A 363 11.26 3.54 12.10
C SER A 363 12.76 3.31 11.91
N HIS A 364 13.43 2.85 12.96
CA HIS A 364 14.87 2.55 12.95
C HIS A 364 15.10 1.05 12.81
N HIS A 365 16.06 0.68 11.97
CA HIS A 365 16.43 -0.70 11.67
C HIS A 365 17.95 -0.84 11.69
N GLY A 366 18.46 -1.77 12.49
CA GLY A 366 19.90 -1.93 12.69
C GLY A 366 20.54 -0.72 13.36
N THR A 367 21.78 -0.40 12.98
CA THR A 367 22.59 0.64 13.63
C THR A 367 22.30 2.05 13.12
N ARG A 368 22.01 2.22 11.83
CA ARG A 368 21.86 3.55 11.21
C ARG A 368 20.70 3.69 10.21
N THR A 369 20.05 2.60 9.81
CA THR A 369 19.07 2.63 8.71
C THR A 369 17.72 3.10 9.21
N LEU A 370 17.15 4.08 8.52
CA LEU A 370 15.79 4.53 8.71
C LEU A 370 14.88 3.93 7.63
N LEU A 371 13.65 3.60 8.01
CA LEU A 371 12.58 3.26 7.09
C LEU A 371 11.45 4.26 7.28
N TYR A 372 11.08 4.96 6.20
CA TYR A 372 9.81 5.67 6.13
C TYR A 372 8.80 4.87 5.30
N THR A 373 7.73 4.40 5.95
CA THR A 373 6.60 3.76 5.27
C THR A 373 5.46 4.75 5.11
N SER A 374 5.13 5.09 3.87
CA SER A 374 3.98 5.92 3.54
C SER A 374 2.67 5.15 3.74
N ARG A 375 1.60 5.85 4.14
CA ARG A 375 0.24 5.29 4.09
C ARG A 375 -0.33 5.24 2.68
N GLY A 376 0.41 5.59 1.64
CA GLY A 376 -0.09 5.65 0.27
C GLY A 376 -0.86 6.94 -0.03
N THR A 377 -0.70 7.43 -1.25
CA THR A 377 -1.35 8.64 -1.76
C THR A 377 -2.77 8.33 -2.23
N GLY A 378 -3.01 7.18 -2.87
CA GLY A 378 -4.32 6.77 -3.38
C GLY A 378 -5.10 5.85 -2.43
N PHE A 379 -5.78 4.89 -3.04
CA PHE A 379 -6.37 3.71 -2.37
C PHE A 379 -6.33 2.57 -3.38
N TRP A 380 -6.22 1.34 -2.88
CA TRP A 380 -6.19 0.11 -3.65
C TRP A 380 -7.50 -0.67 -3.50
N GLY A 381 -8.10 -1.08 -4.63
CA GLY A 381 -9.35 -1.85 -4.64
C GLY A 381 -10.53 -1.10 -4.00
N PRO A 382 -11.03 -1.50 -2.81
CA PRO A 382 -12.17 -0.85 -2.17
C PRO A 382 -11.99 0.67 -2.02
N PRO A 383 -12.97 1.48 -2.46
CA PRO A 383 -12.86 2.95 -2.45
C PRO A 383 -13.19 3.53 -1.06
N PHE A 384 -12.61 2.97 0.00
CA PHE A 384 -12.82 3.38 1.38
C PHE A 384 -11.48 3.45 2.12
N ARG A 385 -11.26 4.54 2.88
CA ARG A 385 -10.15 4.66 3.83
C ARG A 385 -10.70 4.93 5.24
N VAL A 386 -10.70 3.92 6.12
CA VAL A 386 -11.26 4.02 7.49
C VAL A 386 -10.12 3.94 8.50
N PHE A 387 -9.91 5.02 9.25
CA PHE A 387 -8.81 5.20 10.21
C PHE A 387 -7.41 4.98 9.62
N ALA A 388 -7.28 5.12 8.30
CA ALA A 388 -6.02 5.08 7.59
C ALA A 388 -5.98 6.18 6.52
N PRO A 389 -5.82 7.45 6.91
CA PRO A 389 -5.83 8.56 5.97
C PRO A 389 -4.68 8.46 4.96
N SER A 390 -4.94 8.85 3.72
CA SER A 390 -3.91 9.03 2.69
C SER A 390 -2.99 10.20 3.00
N GLU A 391 -1.76 10.12 2.49
CA GLU A 391 -0.76 11.19 2.64
C GLU A 391 0.05 11.45 1.36
N ILE A 392 0.48 12.70 1.22
CA ILE A 392 1.66 13.11 0.45
C ILE A 392 2.70 13.45 1.51
N THR A 393 3.90 12.89 1.43
CA THR A 393 4.90 13.10 2.47
C THR A 393 5.96 14.09 1.98
N LEU A 394 6.27 15.10 2.78
CA LEU A 394 7.45 15.95 2.63
C LEU A 394 8.44 15.60 3.75
N LEU A 395 9.56 15.00 3.36
CA LEU A 395 10.70 14.75 4.23
C LEU A 395 11.71 15.88 4.04
N VAL A 396 12.10 16.55 5.11
CA VAL A 396 13.20 17.49 5.11
C VAL A 396 14.40 16.79 5.72
N LEU A 397 15.42 16.50 4.91
CA LEU A 397 16.61 15.79 5.39
C LEU A 397 17.47 16.76 6.21
N ARG A 398 17.93 16.30 7.37
CA ARG A 398 18.71 17.09 8.31
C ARG A 398 20.09 16.50 8.53
N SER A 399 21.09 17.36 8.47
CA SER A 399 22.46 17.02 8.85
C SER A 399 22.57 17.03 10.37
N PRO A 400 23.36 16.13 10.99
CA PRO A 400 23.65 16.20 12.42
C PRO A 400 24.54 17.38 12.80
N HIS A 401 25.24 17.98 11.82
CA HIS A 401 26.13 19.11 12.05
C HIS A 401 25.44 20.39 11.56
N LEU A 402 24.66 21.03 12.43
CA LEU A 402 24.37 22.46 12.22
C LEU A 402 25.67 23.23 12.46
N PRO A 403 26.18 24.02 11.50
CA PRO A 403 27.13 25.05 11.87
C PRO A 403 26.40 26.00 12.83
N THR A 404 26.94 26.16 14.03
CA THR A 404 26.51 27.21 14.95
C THR A 404 26.54 28.54 14.16
N PRO A 405 25.45 29.30 14.08
CA PRO A 405 25.52 30.63 13.49
C PRO A 405 26.50 31.46 14.31
N THR A 406 27.60 31.87 13.68
CA THR A 406 28.59 32.83 14.23
C THR A 406 28.01 34.23 14.33
#